data_AF-A0A1B0GSR4-F1
#
_entry.id   AF-A0A1B0GSR4-F1
#
_cell.length_a   1.000
_cell.length_b   1.000
_cell.length_c   1.000
_cell.angle_alpha   90.00
_cell.angle_beta   90.00
_cell.angle_gamma   90.00
#
_symmetry.space_group_name_H-M   'P 1'
#
loop_
_entity.id
_entity.type
_entity.pdbx_description
1 polymer ?
#
loop_
_entity_poly.entity_id
_entity_poly.type
_entity_poly.pdbx_seq_one_letter_code
_entity_poly.pdbx_strand_id
1 'polypeptide(L)'
;MATVAATTKVPEIRDVTRIERIGAHSHIRGLGLDDALEPRQASQGMVGQLAARRAAGVVLEMIREGKIAGRAVLIAGQPGTGKTAIAMGMAQALGPDTPFTAIAGSEIFSLEMSKTEALTQAFRRSIGVRIKEETEIIEGEVVEIQIDRPATGTGSKVGKLTLKTTEMETIYDLGTKMIESLTKDKVQAGDVITIDKATGKISKLGRSFTRARDYDAMGSQ
;
A
#
# COMPACT_ATOMS: atom_id res chain seq x y z
N MET A 1 -15.76 -34.11 -0.89
CA MET A 1 -16.10 -32.77 -0.39
C MET A 1 -14.79 -32.04 -0.08
N ALA A 2 -14.28 -31.27 -1.04
CA ALA A 2 -13.07 -30.47 -0.83
C ALA A 2 -13.47 -29.14 -0.18
N THR A 3 -12.97 -28.91 1.03
CA THR A 3 -13.16 -27.69 1.80
C THR A 3 -12.46 -26.53 1.09
N VAL A 4 -13.24 -25.53 0.68
CA VAL A 4 -12.74 -24.29 0.12
C VAL A 4 -12.05 -23.52 1.24
N ALA A 5 -10.71 -23.46 1.20
CA ALA A 5 -9.94 -22.62 2.10
C ALA A 5 -10.31 -21.16 1.86
N ALA A 6 -10.81 -20.48 2.90
CA ALA A 6 -11.07 -19.06 2.86
C ALA A 6 -9.74 -18.34 2.62
N THR A 7 -9.62 -17.61 1.51
CA THR A 7 -8.52 -16.69 1.24
C THR A 7 -8.56 -15.59 2.30
N THR A 8 -7.73 -15.72 3.32
CA THR A 8 -7.49 -14.69 4.33
C THR A 8 -6.93 -13.47 3.63
N LYS A 9 -7.72 -12.40 3.52
CA LYS A 9 -7.23 -11.10 3.04
C LYS A 9 -6.14 -10.65 4.01
N VAL A 10 -4.89 -10.73 3.59
CA VAL A 10 -3.76 -10.17 4.34
C VAL A 10 -3.96 -8.65 4.33
N PRO A 11 -4.14 -8.01 5.49
CA PRO A 11 -4.19 -6.57 5.54
C PRO A 11 -2.83 -6.03 5.13
N GLU A 12 -2.76 -5.30 4.00
CA GLU A 12 -1.61 -4.46 3.72
C GLU A 12 -1.46 -3.49 4.88
N ILE A 13 -0.26 -3.43 5.46
CA ILE A 13 0.12 -2.38 6.41
C ILE A 13 0.33 -1.11 5.59
N ARG A 14 -0.77 -0.53 5.11
CA ARG A 14 -0.82 0.87 4.69
C ARG A 14 -1.53 1.59 5.81
N ASP A 15 -0.75 2.28 6.64
CA ASP A 15 -1.31 3.26 7.56
C ASP A 15 -2.30 4.12 6.77
N VAL A 16 -3.56 4.10 7.21
CA VAL A 16 -4.66 4.91 6.70
C VAL A 16 -4.11 6.29 6.39
N THR A 17 -4.19 6.71 5.12
CA THR A 17 -3.64 7.95 4.56
C THR A 17 -3.64 9.07 5.59
N ARG A 18 -2.52 9.22 6.31
CA ARG A 18 -2.36 10.29 7.28
C ARG A 18 -2.26 11.55 6.45
N ILE A 19 -3.23 12.44 6.58
CA ILE A 19 -3.13 13.81 6.09
C ILE A 19 -1.81 14.34 6.64
N GLU A 20 -0.82 14.55 5.77
CA GLU A 20 0.49 15.08 6.16
C GLU A 20 0.28 16.49 6.72
N ARG A 21 0.20 16.62 8.04
CA ARG A 21 0.19 17.90 8.74
C ARG A 21 1.62 18.28 9.08
N ILE A 22 1.92 19.57 8.99
CA ILE A 22 3.22 20.11 9.39
C ILE A 22 3.42 19.83 10.88
N GLY A 23 4.35 18.92 11.19
CA GLY A 23 4.79 18.58 12.54
C GLY A 23 6.21 19.06 12.82
N ALA A 24 6.63 19.02 14.09
CA ALA A 24 7.94 19.49 14.54
C ALA A 24 9.14 18.82 13.82
N HIS A 25 8.95 17.61 13.26
CA HIS A 25 9.99 16.86 12.54
C HIS A 25 9.63 16.59 11.07
N SER A 26 8.59 17.23 10.54
CA SER A 26 8.13 17.04 9.15
C SER A 26 9.12 17.53 8.08
N HIS A 27 10.05 18.42 8.46
CA HIS A 27 11.09 18.94 7.57
C HIS A 27 12.27 17.96 7.36
N ILE A 28 12.36 16.90 8.17
CA ILE A 28 13.44 15.93 8.12
C ILE A 28 13.12 14.90 7.04
N ARG A 29 13.99 14.81 6.02
CA ARG A 29 13.83 13.89 4.88
C ARG A 29 14.87 12.77 4.86
N GLY A 30 15.77 12.74 5.84
CA GLY A 30 16.83 11.74 5.96
C GLY A 30 17.95 12.20 6.88
N LEU A 31 19.02 11.41 6.97
CA LEU A 31 20.18 11.73 7.81
C LEU A 31 21.19 12.69 7.16
N GLY A 32 21.09 12.99 5.87
CA GLY A 32 21.96 13.91 5.15
C GLY A 32 23.43 13.49 5.09
N LEU A 33 23.66 12.17 4.96
CA LEU A 33 24.99 11.56 4.80
C LEU A 33 25.34 11.47 3.30
N ASP A 34 26.64 11.40 3.00
CA ASP A 34 27.13 10.97 1.69
C ASP A 34 27.39 9.45 1.64
N ASP A 35 27.88 8.97 0.49
CA ASP A 35 28.18 7.56 0.25
C ASP A 35 29.33 7.02 1.12
N ALA A 36 30.15 7.92 1.69
CA ALA A 36 31.22 7.58 2.62
C ALA A 36 30.76 7.59 4.09
N LEU A 37 29.46 7.73 4.35
CA LEU A 37 28.85 7.91 5.67
C LEU A 37 29.29 9.19 6.40
N GLU A 38 29.80 10.19 5.66
CA GLU A 38 30.16 11.47 6.22
C GLU A 38 28.94 12.43 6.22
N PRO A 39 28.59 13.02 7.38
CA PRO A 39 27.47 13.94 7.47
C PRO A 39 27.86 15.30 6.91
N ARG A 40 27.06 15.81 5.97
CA ARG A 40 27.16 17.21 5.54
C ARG A 40 26.65 18.13 6.64
N GLN A 41 27.25 19.31 6.78
CA GLN A 41 26.92 20.30 7.81
C GLN A 41 25.42 20.62 7.88
N ALA A 42 24.78 20.79 6.71
CA ALA A 42 23.34 20.96 6.56
C ALA A 42 22.87 20.17 5.33
N SER A 43 21.98 19.19 5.51
CA SER A 43 21.43 18.39 4.42
C SER A 43 20.18 17.63 4.87
N GLN A 44 19.22 17.42 3.95
CA GLN A 44 17.98 16.65 4.17
C GLN A 44 17.16 17.07 5.41
N GLY A 45 17.21 18.36 5.76
CA GLY A 45 16.51 18.91 6.93
C GLY A 45 17.25 18.73 8.26
N MET A 46 18.42 18.06 8.26
CA MET A 46 19.29 17.91 9.43
C MET A 46 20.44 18.93 9.38
N VAL A 47 20.77 19.54 10.53
CA VAL A 47 21.87 20.49 10.67
C VAL A 47 22.71 20.14 11.89
N GLY A 48 24.03 20.15 11.74
CA GLY A 48 24.97 19.81 12.82
C GLY A 48 24.88 18.35 13.26
N GLN A 49 25.14 18.08 14.55
CA GLN A 49 25.17 16.74 15.15
C GLN A 49 25.98 15.71 14.34
N LEU A 50 27.17 16.10 13.89
CA LEU A 50 28.00 15.31 12.96
C LEU A 50 28.32 13.92 13.54
N ALA A 51 28.82 13.85 14.77
CA ALA A 51 29.17 12.57 15.40
C ALA A 51 27.96 11.64 15.52
N ALA A 52 26.80 12.17 15.95
CA ALA A 52 25.60 11.37 16.13
C ALA A 52 24.99 10.92 14.80
N ARG A 53 25.00 11.77 13.76
CA ARG A 53 24.52 11.42 12.41
C ARG A 53 25.41 10.39 11.74
N ARG A 54 26.74 10.49 11.89
CA ARG A 54 27.68 9.47 11.40
C ARG A 54 27.42 8.12 12.09
N ALA A 55 27.28 8.12 13.41
CA ALA A 55 26.95 6.89 14.16
C ALA A 55 25.60 6.30 13.74
N ALA A 56 24.57 7.15 13.56
CA ALA A 56 23.27 6.72 13.05
C ALA A 56 23.35 6.15 11.61
N GLY A 57 24.26 6.67 10.78
CA GLY A 57 24.56 6.14 9.45
C GLY A 57 25.12 4.71 9.48
N VAL A 58 26.05 4.45 10.40
CA VAL A 58 26.58 3.08 10.59
C VAL A 58 25.46 2.14 11.04
N VAL A 59 24.59 2.58 11.96
CA VAL A 59 23.42 1.79 12.39
C VAL A 59 22.44 1.55 11.24
N LEU A 60 22.19 2.57 10.41
CA LEU A 60 21.33 2.47 9.24
C LEU A 60 21.84 1.40 8.26
N GLU A 61 23.15 1.38 8.01
CA GLU A 61 23.76 0.41 7.11
C GLU A 61 23.71 -1.02 7.69
N MET A 62 23.93 -1.17 9.00
CA MET A 62 23.73 -2.45 9.68
C MET A 62 22.28 -2.96 9.55
N ILE A 63 21.28 -2.07 9.61
CA ILE A 63 19.87 -2.43 9.43
C ILE A 63 19.62 -2.88 7.98
N ARG A 64 20.15 -2.16 6.99
CA ARG A 64 20.02 -2.50 5.56
C ARG A 64 20.68 -3.82 5.21
N GLU A 65 21.84 -4.11 5.81
CA GLU A 65 22.55 -5.36 5.61
C GLU A 65 21.77 -6.57 6.19
N GLY A 66 21.03 -6.36 7.28
CA GLY A 66 20.10 -7.35 7.83
C GLY A 66 20.75 -8.61 8.42
N LYS A 67 22.08 -8.66 8.56
CA LYS A 67 22.82 -9.82 9.10
C LYS A 67 22.76 -9.96 10.63
N ILE A 68 22.35 -8.91 11.34
CA ILE A 68 22.35 -8.87 12.81
C ILE A 68 20.92 -8.55 13.29
N ALA A 69 20.46 -9.28 14.30
CA ALA A 69 19.16 -9.06 14.95
C ALA A 69 19.30 -8.98 16.48
N GLY A 70 18.32 -8.40 17.17
CA GLY A 70 18.26 -8.37 18.64
C GLY A 70 19.25 -7.41 19.31
N ARG A 71 19.64 -6.32 18.63
CA ARG A 71 20.51 -5.28 19.19
C ARG A 71 19.70 -4.07 19.63
N ALA A 72 20.10 -3.43 20.72
CA ALA A 72 19.52 -2.19 21.20
C ALA A 72 20.54 -1.05 21.04
N VAL A 73 20.06 0.10 20.58
CA VAL A 73 20.86 1.34 20.47
C VAL A 73 20.18 2.39 21.35
N LEU A 74 20.96 3.04 22.22
CA LEU A 74 20.49 4.11 23.09
C LEU A 74 21.03 5.46 22.62
N ILE A 75 20.14 6.42 22.36
CA ILE A 75 20.50 7.81 22.06
C ILE A 75 20.29 8.64 23.33
N ALA A 76 21.38 9.09 23.94
CA ALA A 76 21.37 9.92 25.14
C ALA A 76 21.88 11.34 24.85
N GLY A 77 21.43 12.31 25.65
CA GLY A 77 21.84 13.72 25.54
C GLY A 77 20.84 14.68 26.18
N GLN A 78 21.22 15.95 26.31
CA GLN A 78 20.38 17.00 26.91
C GLN A 78 19.05 17.19 26.15
N PRO A 79 18.00 17.75 26.79
CA PRO A 79 16.79 18.16 26.09
C PRO A 79 17.10 19.12 24.93
N GLY A 80 16.37 19.01 23.82
CA GLY A 80 16.57 19.89 22.65
C GLY A 80 17.74 19.54 21.72
N THR A 81 18.55 18.50 22.00
CA THR A 81 19.71 18.14 21.16
C THR A 81 19.39 17.34 19.89
N GLY A 82 18.11 17.18 19.54
CA GLY A 82 17.70 16.50 18.30
C GLY A 82 17.66 14.97 18.34
N LYS A 83 17.54 14.35 19.52
CA LYS A 83 17.47 12.87 19.66
C LYS A 83 16.34 12.24 18.83
N THR A 84 15.12 12.77 18.98
CA THR A 84 13.95 12.34 18.20
C THR A 84 14.10 12.66 16.72
N ALA A 85 14.74 13.79 16.39
CA ALA A 85 15.02 14.18 15.01
C ALA A 85 15.95 13.19 14.30
N ILE A 86 16.98 12.68 14.97
CA ILE A 86 17.87 11.65 14.41
C ILE A 86 17.10 10.35 14.16
N ALA A 87 16.25 9.92 15.10
CA ALA A 87 15.43 8.71 14.91
C ALA A 87 14.46 8.86 13.72
N MET A 88 13.83 10.03 13.55
CA MET A 88 12.99 10.33 12.39
C MET A 88 13.80 10.38 11.10
N GLY A 89 15.02 10.94 11.13
CA GLY A 89 15.94 10.93 10.00
C GLY A 89 16.34 9.51 9.58
N MET A 90 16.56 8.60 10.54
CA MET A 90 16.79 7.18 10.25
C MET A 90 15.57 6.54 9.60
N ALA A 91 14.36 6.76 10.15
CA ALA A 91 13.12 6.23 9.59
C ALA A 91 12.92 6.64 8.12
N GLN A 92 13.12 7.93 7.83
CA GLN A 92 13.02 8.44 6.45
C GLN A 92 14.12 7.90 5.54
N ALA A 93 15.33 7.67 6.06
CA ALA A 93 16.45 7.14 5.29
C ALA A 93 16.33 5.62 5.01
N LEU A 94 15.59 4.86 5.83
CA LEU A 94 15.28 3.45 5.55
C LEU A 94 14.30 3.30 4.38
N GLY A 95 13.42 4.30 4.19
CA GLY A 95 12.46 4.35 3.10
C GLY A 95 11.10 3.72 3.45
N PRO A 96 10.10 3.85 2.56
CA PRO A 96 8.71 3.42 2.81
C PRO A 96 8.55 1.90 2.91
N ASP A 97 9.54 1.17 2.42
CA ASP A 97 9.56 -0.26 2.23
C ASP A 97 9.96 -1.03 3.51
N THR A 98 10.61 -0.34 4.45
CA THR A 98 11.08 -0.91 5.72
C THR A 98 10.14 -0.48 6.84
N PRO A 99 9.56 -1.42 7.61
CA PRO A 99 8.67 -1.08 8.71
C PRO A 99 9.42 -0.32 9.80
N PHE A 100 8.85 0.79 10.27
CA PHE A 100 9.36 1.59 11.37
C PHE A 100 8.22 1.88 12.34
N THR A 101 8.39 1.45 13.60
CA THR A 101 7.39 1.64 14.65
C THR A 101 7.91 2.60 15.70
N ALA A 102 7.28 3.77 15.85
CA ALA A 102 7.53 4.70 16.94
C ALA A 102 6.48 4.49 18.03
N ILE A 103 6.93 4.24 19.27
CA ILE A 103 6.07 4.01 20.43
C ILE A 103 6.55 4.89 21.58
N ALA A 104 5.61 5.56 22.24
CA ALA A 104 5.88 6.24 23.50
C ALA A 104 5.78 5.26 24.67
N GLY A 105 6.66 5.38 25.66
CA GLY A 105 6.66 4.47 26.82
C GLY A 105 5.33 4.45 27.59
N SER A 106 4.57 5.55 27.56
CA SER A 106 3.23 5.63 28.14
C SER A 106 2.18 4.78 27.41
N GLU A 107 2.35 4.52 26.11
CA GLU A 107 1.41 3.72 25.31
C GLU A 107 1.43 2.24 25.69
N ILE A 108 2.50 1.78 26.36
CA ILE A 108 2.64 0.39 26.83
C ILE A 108 1.73 0.12 28.04
N PHE A 109 1.33 1.15 28.78
CA PHE A 109 0.47 1.03 29.95
C PHE A 109 -0.99 1.11 29.52
N SER A 110 -1.65 -0.05 29.44
CA SER A 110 -3.08 -0.16 29.09
C SER A 110 -3.83 -0.97 30.15
N LEU A 111 -5.14 -0.70 30.26
CA LEU A 111 -6.08 -1.52 31.06
C LEU A 111 -6.61 -2.72 30.25
N GLU A 112 -6.62 -2.63 28.93
CA GLU A 112 -7.16 -3.67 28.04
C GLU A 112 -6.17 -4.81 27.78
N MET A 113 -4.88 -4.53 27.87
CA MET A 113 -3.82 -5.49 27.57
C MET A 113 -2.65 -5.40 28.54
N SER A 114 -1.97 -6.53 28.74
CA SER A 114 -0.77 -6.57 29.57
C SER A 114 0.40 -5.83 28.92
N LYS A 115 1.31 -5.30 29.75
CA LYS A 115 2.54 -4.62 29.28
C LYS A 115 3.39 -5.52 28.37
N THR A 116 3.47 -6.81 28.69
CA THR A 116 4.21 -7.81 27.90
C THR A 116 3.59 -8.02 26.53
N GLU A 117 2.26 -8.07 26.46
CA GLU A 117 1.54 -8.22 25.20
C GLU A 117 1.71 -6.97 24.33
N ALA A 118 1.59 -5.77 24.91
CA ALA A 118 1.83 -4.51 24.20
C ALA A 118 3.24 -4.45 23.59
N LEU A 119 4.27 -4.86 24.35
CA LEU A 119 5.64 -4.96 23.85
C LEU A 119 5.81 -6.04 22.78
N THR A 120 5.17 -7.20 22.95
CA THR A 120 5.22 -8.28 21.96
C THR A 120 4.62 -7.84 20.63
N GLN A 121 3.49 -7.13 20.68
CA GLN A 121 2.86 -6.54 19.49
C GLN A 121 3.74 -5.47 18.86
N ALA A 122 4.37 -4.61 19.65
CA ALA A 122 5.32 -3.61 19.17
C ALA A 122 6.49 -4.23 18.38
N PHE A 123 7.08 -5.31 18.90
CA PHE A 123 8.15 -6.03 18.20
C PHE A 123 7.65 -6.69 16.91
N ARG A 124 6.47 -7.33 16.94
CA ARG A 124 5.88 -7.97 15.75
C ARG A 124 5.54 -6.96 14.65
N ARG A 125 5.01 -5.78 15.01
CA ARG A 125 4.71 -4.71 14.03
C ARG A 125 5.96 -4.17 13.34
N SER A 126 7.10 -4.23 14.01
CA SER A 126 8.39 -3.75 13.49
C SER A 126 9.09 -4.77 12.59
N ILE A 127 8.55 -5.98 12.42
CA ILE A 127 9.10 -7.03 11.57
C ILE A 127 8.17 -7.25 10.38
N GLY A 128 8.64 -6.87 9.20
CA GLY A 128 7.88 -6.98 7.95
C GLY A 128 8.19 -8.26 7.20
N VAL A 129 7.16 -8.90 6.64
CA VAL A 129 7.30 -10.03 5.72
C VAL A 129 6.88 -9.55 4.34
N ARG A 130 7.79 -9.59 3.37
CA ARG A 130 7.51 -9.23 1.99
C ARG A 130 7.32 -10.48 1.15
N ILE A 131 6.09 -10.67 0.68
CA ILE A 131 5.74 -11.79 -0.21
C ILE A 131 5.51 -11.18 -1.59
N LYS A 132 6.23 -11.70 -2.58
CA LYS A 132 6.00 -11.37 -3.99
C LYS A 132 5.06 -12.41 -4.56
N GLU A 133 4.00 -11.94 -5.23
CA GLU A 133 3.03 -12.78 -5.91
C GLU A 133 2.90 -12.28 -7.35
N GLU A 134 2.78 -13.22 -8.29
CA GLU A 134 2.52 -12.92 -9.69
C GLU A 134 1.05 -13.18 -9.98
N THR A 135 0.33 -12.15 -10.43
CA THR A 135 -1.09 -12.24 -10.76
C THR A 135 -1.31 -11.82 -12.20
N GLU A 136 -2.07 -12.62 -12.95
CA GLU A 136 -2.48 -12.26 -14.30
C GLU A 136 -3.65 -11.27 -14.26
N ILE A 137 -3.44 -10.08 -14.84
CA ILE A 137 -4.45 -9.03 -14.93
C ILE A 137 -4.78 -8.82 -16.42
N ILE A 138 -6.07 -8.74 -16.73
CA ILE A 138 -6.57 -8.32 -18.04
C ILE A 138 -6.98 -6.85 -17.91
N GLU A 139 -6.47 -6.00 -18.79
CA GLU A 139 -6.85 -4.59 -18.87
C GLU A 139 -7.35 -4.27 -20.28
N GLY A 140 -8.46 -3.54 -20.37
CA GLY A 140 -8.99 -3.13 -21.66
C GLY A 140 -10.21 -2.21 -21.56
N GLU A 141 -10.53 -1.57 -22.69
CA GLU A 141 -11.78 -0.84 -22.88
C GLU A 141 -12.92 -1.82 -23.14
N VAL A 142 -14.04 -1.64 -22.46
CA VAL A 142 -15.26 -2.39 -22.68
C VAL A 142 -15.94 -1.90 -23.95
N VAL A 143 -15.95 -2.72 -25.00
CA VAL A 143 -16.68 -2.42 -26.24
C VAL A 143 -18.15 -2.69 -26.06
N GLU A 144 -18.49 -3.86 -25.53
CA GLU A 144 -19.86 -4.34 -25.37
C GLU A 144 -19.99 -5.32 -24.20
N ILE A 145 -21.14 -5.29 -23.53
CA ILE A 145 -21.54 -6.26 -22.50
C ILE A 145 -22.89 -6.84 -22.88
N GLN A 146 -22.94 -8.14 -23.09
CA GLN A 146 -24.18 -8.89 -23.33
C GLN A 146 -24.46 -9.75 -22.10
N ILE A 147 -25.65 -9.65 -21.52
CA ILE A 147 -26.06 -10.46 -20.37
C ILE A 147 -27.38 -11.13 -20.72
N ASP A 148 -27.34 -12.45 -20.88
CA ASP A 148 -28.51 -13.26 -21.11
C ASP A 148 -29.13 -13.63 -19.76
N ARG A 149 -30.33 -13.10 -19.53
CA ARG A 149 -31.13 -13.41 -18.34
C ARG A 149 -32.28 -14.34 -18.73
N PRO A 150 -32.42 -15.53 -18.12
CA PRO A 150 -33.53 -16.42 -18.43
C PRO A 150 -34.86 -15.75 -18.09
N ALA A 151 -35.83 -15.87 -19.00
CA ALA A 151 -37.13 -15.19 -18.93
C ALA A 151 -37.95 -15.52 -17.67
N THR A 152 -37.71 -16.68 -17.06
CA THR A 152 -38.37 -17.14 -15.83
C THR A 152 -37.75 -16.57 -14.55
N GLY A 153 -36.65 -15.81 -14.64
CA GLY A 153 -35.91 -15.28 -13.49
C GLY A 153 -35.14 -16.32 -12.67
N THR A 154 -35.39 -17.61 -12.91
CA THR A 154 -34.75 -18.77 -12.29
C THR A 154 -33.78 -19.44 -13.27
N GLY A 155 -32.50 -19.09 -13.17
CA GLY A 155 -31.42 -19.72 -13.92
C GLY A 155 -30.10 -18.96 -13.82
N SER A 156 -28.99 -19.61 -14.20
CA SER A 156 -27.67 -18.98 -14.21
C SER A 156 -27.61 -17.91 -15.30
N LYS A 157 -27.31 -16.67 -14.90
CA LYS A 157 -26.97 -15.59 -15.84
C LYS A 157 -25.68 -15.98 -16.57
N VAL A 158 -25.71 -15.94 -17.89
CA VAL A 158 -24.52 -16.07 -18.73
C VAL A 158 -24.36 -14.77 -19.49
N GLY A 159 -23.14 -14.36 -19.77
CA GLY A 159 -22.90 -13.11 -20.49
C GLY A 159 -21.65 -13.19 -21.33
N LYS A 160 -21.49 -12.24 -22.24
CA LYS A 160 -20.29 -12.05 -23.05
C LYS A 160 -19.79 -10.63 -22.84
N LEU A 161 -18.47 -10.50 -22.72
CA LEU A 161 -17.78 -9.24 -22.56
C LEU A 161 -16.77 -9.09 -23.68
N THR A 162 -16.91 -8.05 -24.48
CA THR A 162 -15.93 -7.71 -25.50
C THR A 162 -15.01 -6.63 -24.95
N LEU A 163 -13.72 -6.98 -24.75
CA LEU A 163 -12.66 -6.07 -24.35
C LEU A 163 -11.75 -5.77 -25.52
N LYS A 164 -11.37 -4.49 -25.63
CA LYS A 164 -10.48 -4.00 -26.67
C LYS A 164 -9.30 -3.25 -26.07
N THR A 165 -8.12 -3.56 -26.58
CA THR A 165 -6.90 -2.78 -26.40
C THR A 165 -6.54 -2.12 -27.72
N THR A 166 -5.41 -1.41 -27.77
CA THR A 166 -4.90 -0.83 -29.03
C THR A 166 -4.52 -1.88 -30.06
N GLU A 167 -4.15 -3.09 -29.63
CA GLU A 167 -3.62 -4.15 -30.48
C GLU A 167 -4.59 -5.31 -30.70
N MET A 168 -5.44 -5.61 -29.71
CA MET A 168 -6.27 -6.80 -29.71
C MET A 168 -7.71 -6.48 -29.33
N GLU A 169 -8.64 -7.24 -29.90
CA GLU A 169 -10.04 -7.27 -29.51
C GLU A 169 -10.39 -8.70 -29.15
N THR A 170 -10.92 -8.89 -27.94
CA THR A 170 -11.09 -10.20 -27.31
C THR A 170 -12.47 -10.31 -26.70
N ILE A 171 -13.13 -11.45 -26.92
CA ILE A 171 -14.45 -11.75 -26.38
C ILE A 171 -14.27 -12.77 -25.26
N TYR A 172 -14.78 -12.45 -24.08
CA TYR A 172 -14.76 -13.30 -22.89
C TYR A 172 -16.17 -13.74 -22.52
N ASP A 173 -16.37 -15.03 -22.28
CA ASP A 173 -17.60 -15.53 -21.68
C ASP A 173 -17.57 -15.29 -20.16
N LEU A 174 -18.63 -14.69 -19.63
CA LEU A 174 -18.78 -14.31 -18.24
C LEU A 174 -19.65 -15.30 -17.47
N GLY A 175 -19.15 -15.73 -16.31
CA GLY A 175 -19.94 -16.44 -15.31
C GLY A 175 -20.80 -15.51 -14.46
N THR A 176 -21.72 -16.10 -13.69
CA THR A 176 -22.68 -15.39 -12.81
C THR A 176 -22.02 -14.38 -11.87
N LYS A 177 -20.92 -14.76 -11.19
CA LYS A 177 -20.18 -13.89 -10.25
C LYS A 177 -19.56 -12.66 -10.91
N MET A 178 -19.06 -12.81 -12.14
CA MET A 178 -18.48 -11.71 -12.91
C MET A 178 -19.56 -10.73 -13.35
N ILE A 179 -20.70 -11.24 -13.80
CA ILE A 179 -21.87 -10.43 -14.18
C ILE A 179 -22.37 -9.61 -12.99
N GLU A 180 -22.46 -10.22 -11.81
CA GLU A 180 -22.84 -9.52 -10.58
C GLU A 180 -21.84 -8.42 -10.20
N SER A 181 -20.54 -8.69 -10.37
CA SER A 181 -19.48 -7.70 -10.11
C SER A 181 -19.54 -6.52 -11.10
N LEU A 182 -19.72 -6.79 -12.40
CA LEU A 182 -19.93 -5.76 -13.41
C LEU A 182 -21.17 -4.90 -13.14
N THR A 183 -22.27 -5.55 -12.71
CA THR A 183 -23.51 -4.84 -12.38
C THR A 183 -23.34 -4.00 -11.12
N LYS A 184 -22.64 -4.52 -10.12
CA LYS A 184 -22.37 -3.83 -8.85
C LYS A 184 -21.50 -2.59 -9.06
N ASP A 185 -20.45 -2.70 -9.87
CA ASP A 185 -19.54 -1.60 -10.18
C ASP A 185 -20.05 -0.71 -11.32
N LYS A 186 -21.28 -0.97 -11.82
CA LYS A 186 -21.97 -0.22 -12.88
C LYS A 186 -21.08 -0.02 -14.11
N VAL A 187 -20.40 -1.08 -14.53
CA VAL A 187 -19.55 -1.07 -15.72
C VAL A 187 -20.41 -0.97 -16.97
N GLN A 188 -20.07 -0.04 -17.85
CA GLN A 188 -20.76 0.25 -19.11
C GLN A 188 -19.80 0.15 -20.28
N ALA A 189 -20.36 0.07 -21.49
CA ALA A 189 -19.60 0.23 -22.72
C ALA A 189 -18.86 1.58 -22.74
N GLY A 190 -17.57 1.54 -23.06
CA GLY A 190 -16.63 2.65 -23.03
C GLY A 190 -15.87 2.82 -21.71
N ASP A 191 -16.13 2.01 -20.69
CA ASP A 191 -15.31 2.01 -19.47
C ASP A 191 -13.98 1.28 -19.67
N VAL A 192 -12.93 1.73 -19.01
CA VAL A 192 -11.65 1.02 -18.92
C VAL A 192 -11.64 0.26 -17.61
N ILE A 193 -11.49 -1.06 -17.68
CA ILE A 193 -11.54 -1.95 -16.52
C ILE A 193 -10.29 -2.83 -16.44
N THR A 194 -9.94 -3.19 -15.21
CA THR A 194 -9.00 -4.27 -14.92
C THR A 194 -9.74 -5.45 -14.31
N ILE A 195 -9.38 -6.64 -14.77
CA ILE A 195 -9.90 -7.92 -14.27
C ILE A 195 -8.71 -8.74 -13.81
N ASP A 196 -8.63 -9.00 -12.51
CA ASP A 196 -7.70 -9.99 -11.98
C ASP A 196 -8.27 -11.39 -12.26
N LYS A 197 -7.54 -12.21 -13.04
CA LYS A 197 -8.00 -13.55 -13.43
C LYS A 197 -8.08 -14.51 -12.25
N ALA A 198 -7.20 -14.36 -11.25
CA ALA A 198 -7.14 -15.26 -10.11
C ALA A 198 -8.28 -14.98 -9.12
N THR A 199 -8.55 -13.70 -8.83
CA THR A 199 -9.58 -13.31 -7.87
C THR A 199 -10.95 -13.07 -8.49
N GLY A 200 -11.01 -12.85 -9.82
CA GLY A 200 -12.22 -12.41 -10.51
C GLY A 200 -12.66 -10.99 -10.12
N LYS A 201 -11.79 -10.23 -9.44
CA LYS A 201 -12.10 -8.86 -9.03
C LYS A 201 -12.01 -7.94 -10.24
N ILE A 202 -13.08 -7.20 -10.47
CA ILE A 202 -13.16 -6.16 -11.50
C ILE A 202 -12.94 -4.82 -10.82
N SER A 203 -12.14 -3.95 -11.44
CA SER A 203 -11.95 -2.57 -10.98
C SER A 203 -12.07 -1.62 -12.17
N LYS A 204 -12.94 -0.61 -12.05
CA LYS A 204 -13.09 0.44 -13.05
C LYS A 204 -11.98 1.47 -12.88
N LEU A 205 -11.08 1.56 -13.84
CA LEU A 205 -9.99 2.55 -13.84
C LEU A 205 -10.48 3.92 -14.32
N GLY A 206 -11.40 3.94 -15.28
CA GLY A 206 -11.89 5.16 -15.87
C GLY A 206 -12.82 4.92 -17.06
N ARG A 207 -12.88 5.89 -17.96
CA ARG A 207 -13.69 5.84 -19.18
C ARG A 207 -12.86 6.30 -20.37
N SER A 208 -13.08 5.67 -21.52
CA SER A 208 -12.39 5.99 -22.77
C SER A 208 -12.83 7.36 -23.29
N PHE A 209 -11.86 8.14 -23.79
CA PHE A 209 -12.08 9.50 -24.28
C PHE A 209 -13.02 9.55 -25.49
N THR A 210 -13.00 8.53 -26.34
CA THR A 210 -13.82 8.45 -27.56
C THR A 210 -15.32 8.32 -27.23
N ARG A 211 -15.65 7.61 -26.15
CA ARG A 211 -17.02 7.35 -25.69
C ARG A 211 -17.46 8.23 -24.52
N ALA A 212 -16.58 9.08 -24.00
CA ALA A 212 -16.94 10.05 -22.96
C ALA A 212 -17.92 11.13 -23.48
N ARG A 213 -17.85 11.47 -24.77
CA ARG A 213 -18.69 12.53 -25.39
C ARG A 213 -20.16 12.16 -25.50
N ASP A 214 -20.48 10.88 -25.73
CA ASP A 214 -21.88 10.42 -25.83
C ASP A 214 -22.61 10.45 -24.48
N TYR A 215 -21.86 10.61 -23.38
CA TYR A 215 -22.40 10.59 -22.02
C TYR A 215 -22.40 11.97 -21.33
N ASP A 216 -21.81 13.00 -21.97
CA ASP A 216 -21.71 14.36 -21.42
C ASP A 216 -23.07 15.11 -21.39
N ALA A 217 -24.15 14.45 -21.84
CA ALA A 217 -25.52 14.97 -21.76
C ALA A 217 -26.25 14.63 -20.44
N MET A 218 -25.61 13.93 -19.50
CA MET A 218 -26.19 13.61 -18.19
C MET A 218 -25.25 14.07 -17.07
N GLY A 219 -25.31 15.36 -16.76
CA GLY A 219 -24.81 15.88 -15.48
C GLY A 219 -25.50 15.16 -14.32
N SER A 220 -24.77 14.95 -13.23
CA SER A 220 -25.27 14.29 -12.02
C SER A 220 -26.49 15.03 -11.45
N GLN A 221 -27.67 14.40 -11.51
CA GLN A 221 -28.73 14.59 -10.52
C GLN A 221 -28.59 13.55 -9.41
#